data_AF-A0A2V8KCJ1-F1
#
_entry.id   AF-A0A2V8KCJ1-F1
#
_cell.length_a   1.000
_cell.length_b   1.000
_cell.length_c   1.000
_cell.angle_alpha   90.00
_cell.angle_beta   90.00
_cell.angle_gamma   90.00
#
_symmetry.space_group_name_H-M   'P 1'
#
loop_
_entity.id
_entity.type
_entity.pdbx_description
1 polymer ?
#
loop_
_entity_poly.entity_id
_entity_poly.type
_entity_poly.pdbx_seq_one_letter_code
_entity_poly.pdbx_strand_id
1 'polypeptide(L)'
;MTRRETSAGCVVYRMENGLPEVALIQPHDRKAWALPKGLIERGEPPEKAAERETREETGLSGRIVGKIDTIKYSYVARWEKPTVRVFKIVAFYLLKYMEG
;
A
#
# COMPACT_ATOMS: atom_id res chain seq x y z
N MET A 1 -9.33 -16.01 17.16
CA MET A 1 -9.79 -15.97 15.76
C MET A 1 -8.70 -15.34 14.91
N THR A 2 -8.42 -15.88 13.71
CA THR A 2 -7.41 -15.31 12.79
C THR A 2 -8.11 -14.79 11.55
N ARG A 3 -7.94 -13.51 11.22
CA ARG A 3 -8.45 -12.89 9.99
C ARG A 3 -7.31 -12.75 8.98
N ARG A 4 -7.58 -13.09 7.72
CA ARG A 4 -6.65 -12.84 6.63
C ARG A 4 -7.07 -11.56 5.91
N GLU A 5 -6.11 -10.67 5.69
CA GLU A 5 -6.31 -9.45 4.92
C GLU A 5 -5.31 -9.40 3.78
N THR A 6 -5.77 -9.03 2.59
CA THR A 6 -4.92 -8.85 1.42
C THR A 6 -5.04 -7.41 0.95
N SER A 7 -3.88 -6.80 0.73
CA SER A 7 -3.74 -5.40 0.38
C SER A 7 -2.81 -5.26 -0.82
N ALA A 8 -2.91 -4.12 -1.48
CA ALA A 8 -1.96 -3.72 -2.51
C ALA A 8 -1.62 -2.23 -2.40
N GLY A 9 -0.48 -1.83 -2.93
CA GLY A 9 0.00 -0.46 -2.89
C GLY A 9 1.17 -0.21 -3.84
N CYS A 10 1.62 1.03 -3.93
CA CYS A 10 2.71 1.41 -4.83
C CYS A 10 3.90 2.02 -4.09
N VAL A 11 5.09 1.76 -4.62
CA VAL A 11 6.24 2.66 -4.48
C VAL A 11 6.11 3.67 -5.63
N VAL A 12 5.57 4.84 -5.32
CA VAL A 12 5.50 5.94 -6.30
C VAL A 12 6.86 6.59 -6.38
N TYR A 13 7.41 6.66 -7.58
CA TYR A 13 8.70 7.31 -7.79
C TYR A 13 8.65 8.35 -8.92
N ARG A 14 9.51 9.36 -8.78
CA ARG A 14 9.91 10.26 -9.86
C ARG A 14 11.42 10.41 -9.89
N MET A 15 11.96 10.89 -11.00
CA MET A 15 13.38 11.23 -11.12
C MET A 15 13.53 12.74 -11.04
N GLU A 16 14.33 13.23 -10.10
CA GLU A 16 14.65 14.64 -9.93
C GLU A 16 16.18 14.78 -9.86
N ASN A 17 16.78 15.60 -10.72
CA ASN A 17 18.24 15.76 -10.83
C ASN A 17 19.03 14.43 -10.94
N GLY A 18 18.46 13.43 -11.62
CA GLY A 18 19.07 12.11 -11.79
C GLY A 18 18.93 11.16 -10.59
N LEU A 19 18.28 11.58 -9.51
CA LEU A 19 18.04 10.79 -8.32
C LEU A 19 16.55 10.38 -8.21
N PRO A 20 16.26 9.16 -7.73
CA PRO A 20 14.87 8.75 -7.48
C PRO A 20 14.36 9.40 -6.19
N GLU A 21 13.19 10.03 -6.26
CA GLU A 21 12.40 10.42 -5.10
C GLU A 21 11.21 9.48 -4.96
N VAL A 22 10.86 9.12 -3.72
CA VAL A 22 9.77 8.18 -3.41
C VAL A 22 8.75 8.84 -2.49
N ALA A 23 7.47 8.70 -2.81
CA ALA A 23 6.39 9.19 -1.94
C ALA A 23 6.17 8.25 -0.75
N LEU A 24 6.07 8.84 0.44
CA LEU A 24 5.76 8.16 1.70
C LEU A 24 4.56 8.83 2.36
N ILE A 25 3.78 8.05 3.11
CA ILE A 25 2.70 8.54 3.95
C ILE A 25 3.03 8.34 5.42
N GLN A 26 2.46 9.16 6.28
CA GLN A 26 2.40 8.93 7.72
C GLN A 26 0.95 8.68 8.13
N PRO A 27 0.57 7.41 8.36
CA PRO A 27 -0.83 7.08 8.66
C PRO A 27 -1.21 7.55 10.06
N HIS A 28 -2.45 8.01 10.21
CA HIS A 28 -2.88 8.72 11.41
C HIS A 28 -2.74 7.92 12.72
N ASP A 29 -2.84 6.60 12.64
CA ASP A 29 -2.75 5.67 13.77
C ASP A 29 -1.31 5.26 14.13
N ARG A 30 -0.31 5.71 13.38
CA ARG A 30 1.10 5.31 13.56
C ARG A 30 2.08 6.45 13.28
N LYS A 31 2.98 6.71 14.23
CA LYS A 31 4.13 7.62 14.06
C LYS A 31 5.27 6.95 13.30
N ALA A 32 4.98 6.43 12.11
CA ALA A 32 5.95 5.77 11.25
C ALA A 32 5.64 6.05 9.78
N TRP A 33 6.70 6.27 9.00
CA TRP A 33 6.58 6.37 7.54
C TRP A 33 6.24 5.02 6.93
N ALA A 34 5.39 5.04 5.92
CA ALA A 34 4.95 3.85 5.20
C ALA A 34 4.77 4.16 3.72
N LEU A 35 4.82 3.10 2.91
CA LEU A 35 4.33 3.14 1.54
C LEU A 35 2.79 3.17 1.53
N PRO A 36 2.16 3.88 0.57
CA PRO A 36 0.72 3.86 0.42
C PRO A 36 0.23 2.47 0.02
N LYS A 37 -0.84 2.01 0.67
CA LYS A 37 -1.46 0.70 0.46
C LYS A 37 -2.84 0.66 1.13
N GLY A 38 -3.73 -0.14 0.58
CA GLY A 38 -4.97 -0.48 1.27
C GLY A 38 -5.56 -1.81 0.82
N LEU A 39 -6.80 -2.08 1.20
CA LEU A 39 -7.40 -3.41 1.01
C LEU A 39 -7.73 -3.64 -0.46
N ILE A 40 -7.54 -4.88 -0.93
CA ILE A 40 -8.03 -5.28 -2.23
C ILE A 40 -9.52 -5.57 -2.10
N GLU A 41 -10.35 -4.91 -2.91
CA GLU A 41 -11.79 -5.16 -2.93
C GLU A 41 -12.14 -6.49 -3.59
N ARG A 42 -13.37 -6.97 -3.36
CA ARG A 42 -13.81 -8.26 -3.89
C ARG A 42 -13.85 -8.23 -5.42
N GLY A 43 -12.98 -9.03 -6.05
CA GLY A 43 -12.90 -9.12 -7.51
C GLY A 43 -11.98 -8.07 -8.15
N GLU A 44 -11.39 -7.18 -7.35
CA GLU A 44 -10.45 -6.17 -7.82
C GLU A 44 -9.08 -6.79 -8.10
N PRO A 45 -8.47 -6.56 -9.29
CA PRO A 45 -7.09 -6.95 -9.55
C PRO A 45 -6.13 -6.21 -8.59
N PRO A 46 -5.09 -6.87 -8.05
CA PRO A 46 -4.20 -6.23 -7.07
C PRO A 46 -3.53 -4.95 -7.58
N GLU A 47 -3.18 -4.87 -8.87
CA GLU A 47 -2.64 -3.66 -9.48
C GLU A 47 -3.65 -2.50 -9.51
N LYS A 48 -4.95 -2.79 -9.66
CA LYS A 48 -6.01 -1.77 -9.62
C LYS A 48 -6.25 -1.26 -8.21
N ALA A 49 -6.24 -2.16 -7.23
CA ALA A 49 -6.24 -1.78 -5.83
C ALA A 49 -5.02 -0.90 -5.50
N ALA A 50 -3.83 -1.25 -5.99
CA ALA A 50 -2.61 -0.48 -5.76
C ALA A 50 -2.70 0.94 -6.35
N GLU A 51 -3.20 1.10 -7.59
CA GLU A 51 -3.43 2.41 -8.22
C GLU A 51 -4.46 3.24 -7.44
N ARG A 52 -5.62 2.65 -7.11
CA ARG A 52 -6.71 3.31 -6.37
C ARG A 52 -6.25 3.79 -4.99
N GLU A 53 -5.70 2.90 -4.18
CA GLU A 53 -5.25 3.20 -2.81
C GLU A 53 -4.11 4.22 -2.79
N THR A 54 -3.20 4.15 -3.77
CA THR A 54 -2.16 5.18 -3.91
C THR A 54 -2.77 6.55 -4.13
N ARG A 55 -3.74 6.67 -5.04
CA ARG A 55 -4.41 7.93 -5.31
C ARG A 55 -5.23 8.42 -4.11
N GLU A 56 -5.92 7.53 -3.41
CA GLU A 56 -6.71 7.88 -2.22
C GLU A 56 -5.85 8.37 -1.06
N GLU A 57 -4.72 7.70 -0.78
CA GLU A 57 -3.87 8.05 0.38
C GLU A 57 -2.90 9.21 0.10
N THR A 58 -2.56 9.49 -1.18
CA THR A 58 -1.52 10.46 -1.54
C THR A 58 -1.97 11.57 -2.48
N GLY A 59 -3.09 11.40 -3.20
CA GLY A 59 -3.47 12.24 -4.33
C GLY A 59 -2.70 11.96 -5.63
N LEU A 60 -1.61 11.19 -5.57
CA LEU A 60 -0.71 10.96 -6.69
C LEU A 60 -1.20 9.84 -7.60
N SER A 61 -0.97 9.98 -8.90
CA SER A 61 -1.32 8.98 -9.92
C SER A 61 -0.19 8.80 -10.93
N GLY A 62 -0.21 7.66 -11.64
CA GLY A 62 0.79 7.36 -12.64
C GLY A 62 0.66 5.97 -13.24
N ARG A 63 1.76 5.46 -13.79
CA ARG A 63 1.78 4.18 -14.53
C ARG A 63 2.58 3.14 -13.77
N ILE A 64 1.94 2.00 -13.47
CA ILE A 64 2.67 0.82 -12.97
C ILE A 64 3.68 0.35 -14.01
N VAL A 65 4.93 0.20 -13.56
CA VAL A 65 6.06 -0.29 -14.36
C VAL A 65 6.25 -1.79 -14.14
N GLY A 66 5.94 -2.29 -12.95
CA GLY A 66 6.02 -3.70 -12.63
C GLY A 66 5.74 -3.99 -11.16
N LYS A 67 5.58 -5.27 -10.83
CA LYS A 67 5.49 -5.73 -9.44
C LYS A 67 6.89 -5.71 -8.81
N ILE A 68 6.99 -5.21 -7.57
CA ILE A 68 8.22 -5.25 -6.79
C ILE A 68 8.27 -6.54 -5.98
N ASP A 69 7.35 -6.71 -5.03
CA ASP A 69 7.34 -7.88 -4.15
C ASP A 69 5.98 -8.06 -3.45
N THR A 70 5.86 -9.08 -2.61
CA THR A 70 4.74 -9.33 -1.71
C THR A 70 5.25 -9.61 -0.30
N ILE A 71 4.94 -8.72 0.63
CA ILE A 71 5.29 -8.89 2.04
C ILE A 71 4.16 -9.57 2.82
N LYS A 72 4.54 -10.33 3.86
CA LYS A 72 3.60 -11.03 4.75
C LYS A 72 3.98 -10.78 6.20
N TYR A 73 3.03 -10.39 7.02
CA TYR A 73 3.27 -10.19 8.45
C TYR A 73 2.00 -10.45 9.26
N SER A 74 2.15 -10.61 10.57
CA SER A 74 1.02 -10.77 11.50
C SER A 74 1.05 -9.71 12.57
N TYR A 75 -0.11 -9.21 12.96
CA TYR A 75 -0.28 -8.36 14.13
C TYR A 75 -1.55 -8.74 14.90
N VAL A 76 -1.70 -8.19 16.10
CA VAL A 76 -2.86 -8.42 16.96
C VAL A 76 -3.68 -7.13 17.02
N ALA A 77 -4.90 -7.18 16.50
CA ALA A 77 -5.85 -6.08 16.54
C ALA A 77 -6.48 -6.01 17.95
N ARG A 78 -5.74 -5.42 18.90
CA ARG A 78 -6.17 -5.29 20.32
C ARG A 78 -7.37 -4.35 20.49
N TRP A 79 -7.68 -3.54 19.49
CA TRP A 79 -8.83 -2.63 19.47
C TRP A 79 -10.16 -3.34 19.15
N GLU A 80 -10.13 -4.56 18.60
CA GLU A 80 -11.33 -5.35 18.31
C GLU A 80 -11.74 -6.22 19.51
N LYS A 81 -13.05 -6.43 19.69
CA LYS A 81 -13.61 -7.33 20.70
C LYS A 81 -14.51 -8.38 20.03
N PRO A 82 -14.14 -9.68 20.05
CA PRO A 82 -12.95 -10.25 20.67
C PRO A 82 -11.64 -9.88 19.95
N THR A 83 -10.50 -9.95 20.64
CA THR A 83 -9.18 -9.71 20.04
C THR A 83 -8.93 -10.66 18.86
N VAL A 84 -8.51 -10.10 17.73
CA VAL A 84 -8.24 -10.85 16.49
C VAL A 84 -6.76 -10.81 16.13
N ARG A 85 -6.20 -11.94 15.71
CA ARG A 85 -4.90 -11.98 15.04
C ARG A 85 -5.11 -11.74 13.55
N VAL A 86 -4.45 -10.74 12.97
CA VAL A 86 -4.54 -10.44 11.54
C VAL A 86 -3.29 -10.98 10.84
N PHE A 87 -3.48 -11.81 9.82
CA PHE A 87 -2.44 -12.20 8.88
C PHE A 87 -2.56 -11.34 7.62
N LYS A 88 -1.63 -10.40 7.45
CA LYS A 88 -1.64 -9.41 6.38
C LYS A 88 -0.70 -9.84 5.26
N ILE A 89 -1.19 -9.76 4.02
CA ILE A 89 -0.41 -9.91 2.79
C ILE A 89 -0.51 -8.60 2.03
N VAL A 90 0.62 -8.02 1.61
CA VAL A 90 0.62 -6.77 0.84
C VAL A 90 1.46 -6.95 -0.43
N ALA A 91 0.86 -6.76 -1.60
CA ALA A 91 1.58 -6.69 -2.87
C ALA A 91 1.99 -5.24 -3.17
N PHE A 92 3.26 -5.02 -3.51
CA PHE A 92 3.75 -3.70 -3.91
C PHE A 92 4.15 -3.67 -5.38
N TYR A 93 3.80 -2.56 -6.04
CA TYR A 93 4.13 -2.28 -7.43
C TYR A 93 4.99 -1.01 -7.52
N LEU A 94 5.87 -0.94 -8.51
CA LEU A 94 6.61 0.27 -8.83
C LEU A 94 5.73 1.12 -9.74
N LEU A 95 5.46 2.37 -9.34
CA LEU A 95 4.61 3.29 -10.09
C LEU A 95 5.39 4.54 -10.46
N LYS A 96 5.52 4.80 -11.77
CA LYS A 96 6.12 6.03 -12.28
C LYS A 96 5.09 7.16 -12.16
N TYR A 97 5.40 8.17 -11.35
CA TYR A 97 4.56 9.36 -11.15
C TYR A 97 4.25 10.09 -12.46
N MET A 98 3.01 10.58 -12.60
CA MET A 98 2.56 11.37 -13.75
C MET A 98 1.82 12.66 -13.35
N GLU A 99 0.96 12.64 -12.32
CA GLU A 99 0.15 13.79 -11.90
C GLU A 99 -0.33 13.68 -10.45
N GLY A 100 -0.86 14.79 -9.91
CA GLY A 100 -1.36 14.93 -8.55
C GLY A 100 -0.42 15.71 -7.65
#